data_AF-A0A1Y2Q5M9-F1
#
_entry.id   AF-A0A1Y2Q5M9-F1
#
_cell.length_a   1.000
_cell.length_b   1.000
_cell.length_c   1.000
_cell.angle_alpha   90.00
_cell.angle_beta   90.00
_cell.angle_gamma   90.00
#
_symmetry.space_group_name_H-M   'P 1'
#
loop_
_entity.id
_entity.type
_entity.pdbx_description
1 polymer ?
#
loop_
_entity_poly.entity_id
_entity_poly.type
_entity_poly.pdbx_seq_one_letter_code
_entity_poly.pdbx_strand_id
1 'polypeptide(L)'
;MLTYIQINAAKPATKPYLLRDSQSLYLQVKPNGLKLWRMNYRFLDKQKTLHLGKWLEVGLADARAKRDEARQKVAAGFDPAIEKKRVRIAAKYAAANTFELVAKEWLVKCERDGLAPVTVEKIRWLPASRQAAM
;
A
#
# COMPACT_ATOMS: atom_id res chain seq x y z
N MET A 1 1.57 25.10 13.97
CA MET A 1 1.08 24.54 12.70
C MET A 1 2.24 24.57 11.71
N LEU A 2 2.48 23.46 11.01
CA LEU A 2 3.61 23.29 10.10
C LEU A 2 3.34 24.01 8.77
N THR A 3 4.38 24.63 8.19
CA THR A 3 4.28 25.37 6.91
C THR A 3 5.14 24.74 5.81
N TYR A 4 4.81 25.05 4.56
CA TYR A 4 5.56 24.59 3.38
C TYR A 4 7.05 24.98 3.45
N ILE A 5 7.33 26.22 3.87
CA ILE A 5 8.70 26.75 4.02
C ILE A 5 9.49 25.93 5.04
N GLN A 6 8.90 25.64 6.21
CA GLN A 6 9.53 24.83 7.25
C GLN A 6 9.85 23.42 6.76
N ILE A 7 8.95 22.82 5.98
CA ILE A 7 9.16 21.47 5.42
C ILE A 7 10.30 21.46 4.41
N ASN A 8 10.38 22.46 3.53
CA ASN A 8 11.46 22.54 2.54
C ASN A 8 12.81 22.85 3.18
N ALA A 9 12.86 23.73 4.18
CA ALA A 9 14.07 24.05 4.92
C ALA A 9 14.60 22.86 5.75
N ALA A 10 13.75 21.86 6.03
CA ALA A 10 14.13 20.69 6.82
C ALA A 10 15.17 19.81 6.09
N LYS A 11 16.40 19.80 6.63
CA LYS A 11 17.51 19.00 6.13
C LYS A 11 17.59 17.64 6.83
N PRO A 12 18.11 16.59 6.17
CA PRO A 12 18.39 15.32 6.82
C PRO A 12 19.41 15.52 7.97
N ALA A 13 19.24 14.79 9.06
CA ALA A 13 20.15 14.77 10.20
C ALA A 13 20.63 13.35 10.48
N THR A 14 21.68 13.19 11.29
CA THR A 14 22.26 11.88 11.65
C THR A 14 21.24 10.92 12.27
N LYS A 15 20.24 11.47 12.99
CA LYS A 15 19.14 10.71 13.58
C LYS A 15 17.80 11.21 13.02
N PRO A 16 16.80 10.31 12.85
CA PRO A 16 15.48 10.72 12.41
C PRO A 16 14.84 11.65 13.43
N TYR A 17 14.22 12.73 12.95
CA TYR A 17 13.52 13.69 13.80
C TYR A 17 12.12 13.99 13.26
N LEU A 18 11.31 14.66 14.07
CA LEU A 18 9.89 14.86 13.85
C LEU A 18 9.58 16.36 13.75
N LEU A 19 8.94 16.77 12.67
CA LEU A 19 8.32 18.08 12.54
C LEU A 19 6.83 17.93 12.82
N ARG A 20 6.41 18.42 13.98
CA ARG A 20 5.00 18.30 14.42
C ARG A 20 4.13 19.30 13.67
N ASP A 21 2.98 18.82 13.20
CA ASP A 21 1.89 19.68 12.75
C ASP A 21 0.82 19.72 13.86
N SER A 22 -0.41 19.32 13.56
CA SER A 22 -1.58 19.45 14.42
C SER A 22 -2.33 18.12 14.50
N GLN A 23 -3.04 17.89 15.62
CA GLN A 23 -3.87 16.69 15.82
C GLN A 23 -3.07 15.39 15.61
N SER A 24 -1.89 15.30 16.23
CA SER A 24 -0.99 14.14 16.17
C SER A 24 -0.43 13.81 14.77
N LEU A 25 -0.62 14.68 13.77
CA LEU A 25 0.08 14.63 12.49
C LEU A 25 1.50 15.19 12.63
N TYR A 26 2.46 14.53 12.00
CA TYR A 26 3.84 14.99 11.93
C TYR A 26 4.53 14.48 10.67
N LEU A 27 5.58 15.19 10.27
CA LEU A 27 6.50 14.76 9.24
C LEU A 27 7.75 14.17 9.90
N GLN A 28 8.04 12.91 9.61
CA GLN A 28 9.29 12.27 10.03
C GLN A 28 10.35 12.48 8.95
N VAL A 29 11.43 13.18 9.28
CA VAL A 29 12.59 13.36 8.41
C VAL A 29 13.61 12.29 8.76
N LYS A 30 13.95 11.43 7.80
CA LYS A 30 14.95 10.37 7.97
C LYS A 30 16.36 10.86 7.56
N PRO A 31 17.43 10.20 8.06
CA PRO A 31 18.80 10.52 7.67
C PRO A 31 19.06 10.39 6.15
N ASN A 32 18.33 9.50 5.47
CA ASN A 32 18.40 9.33 4.02
C ASN A 32 17.65 10.43 3.23
N GLY A 33 17.15 11.47 3.91
CA GLY A 33 16.40 12.57 3.30
C GLY A 33 14.94 12.28 2.96
N LEU A 34 14.46 11.05 3.16
CA LEU A 34 13.03 10.76 3.02
C LEU A 34 12.24 11.48 4.12
N LYS A 35 11.21 12.21 3.70
CA LYS A 35 10.25 12.88 4.57
C LYS A 35 8.93 12.13 4.49
N LEU A 36 8.44 11.62 5.62
CA LEU A 36 7.28 10.73 5.68
C LEU A 36 6.17 11.33 6.54
N TRP A 37 4.97 11.43 6.00
CA TRP A 37 3.79 11.81 6.76
C TRP A 37 3.31 10.66 7.63
N ARG A 38 3.24 10.90 8.93
CA ARG A 38 2.77 9.94 9.92
C ARG A 38 1.82 10.61 10.90
N MET A 39 0.88 9.83 11.41
CA MET A 39 -0.07 10.29 12.42
C MET A 39 -0.14 9.27 13.54
N ASN A 40 -0.08 9.74 14.79
CA ASN A 40 -0.37 8.89 15.94
C ASN A 40 -1.86 8.97 16.29
N TYR A 41 -2.44 7.83 16.60
CA TYR A 41 -3.83 7.71 17.04
C TYR A 41 -3.97 6.62 18.12
N ARG A 42 -5.09 6.63 18.83
CA ARG A 42 -5.45 5.56 19.77
C ARG A 42 -6.65 4.80 19.23
N PHE A 43 -6.60 3.49 19.34
CA PHE A 43 -7.69 2.60 18.99
C PHE A 43 -7.70 1.43 19.97
N LEU A 44 -8.83 1.23 20.66
CA LEU A 44 -8.96 0.22 21.74
C LEU A 44 -7.82 0.33 22.76
N ASP A 45 -7.63 1.54 23.31
CA ASP A 45 -6.57 1.91 24.28
C ASP A 45 -5.12 1.68 23.87
N LYS A 46 -4.88 1.24 22.63
CA LYS A 46 -3.53 1.05 22.09
C LYS A 46 -3.14 2.23 21.22
N GLN A 47 -1.96 2.80 21.51
CA GLN A 47 -1.36 3.80 20.65
C GLN A 47 -0.81 3.15 19.38
N LYS A 48 -1.19 3.69 18.23
CA LYS A 48 -0.78 3.22 16.90
C LYS A 48 -0.30 4.38 16.05
N THR A 49 0.49 4.06 15.04
CA THR A 49 1.00 5.03 14.05
C THR A 49 0.50 4.66 12.66
N LEU A 50 -0.15 5.61 12.00
CA LEU A 50 -0.61 5.51 10.62
C LEU A 50 0.40 6.17 9.68
N HIS A 51 0.70 5.50 8.55
CA HIS A 51 1.54 6.04 7.49
C HIS A 51 0.66 6.66 6.40
N LEU A 52 0.75 7.97 6.20
CA LEU A 52 -0.12 8.72 5.28
C LEU A 52 0.50 8.92 3.89
N GLY A 53 1.83 8.89 3.77
CA GLY A 53 2.53 9.00 2.48
C GLY A 53 3.91 9.61 2.63
N LYS A 54 4.60 9.82 1.50
CA LYS A 54 5.85 10.57 1.46
C LYS A 54 5.57 12.04 1.11
N TRP A 55 6.44 12.93 1.56
CA TRP A 55 6.51 14.30 1.05
C TRP A 55 6.84 14.28 -0.46
N LEU A 56 6.36 15.27 -1.21
CA LEU A 56 6.28 15.34 -2.68
C LEU A 56 5.20 14.46 -3.31
N GLU A 57 4.99 13.23 -2.84
CA GLU A 57 3.84 12.41 -3.28
C GLU A 57 2.52 12.88 -2.64
N VAL A 58 2.58 13.39 -1.41
CA VAL A 58 1.45 13.88 -0.64
C VAL A 58 1.79 15.26 -0.10
N GLY A 59 1.05 16.28 -0.56
CA GLY A 59 1.22 17.66 -0.09
C GLY A 59 0.81 17.85 1.36
N LEU A 60 1.09 19.02 1.92
CA LEU A 60 0.70 19.36 3.30
C LEU A 60 -0.83 19.38 3.47
N ALA A 61 -1.56 19.93 2.49
CA ALA A 61 -3.01 19.97 2.50
C ALA A 61 -3.59 18.53 2.46
N ASP A 62 -3.13 17.72 1.51
CA ASP A 62 -3.56 16.32 1.39
C ASP A 62 -3.24 15.48 2.63
N ALA A 63 -2.09 15.73 3.27
CA ALA A 63 -1.73 15.07 4.52
C ALA A 63 -2.72 15.40 5.65
N ARG A 64 -3.23 16.64 5.70
CA ARG A 64 -4.28 17.06 6.65
C ARG A 64 -5.63 16.47 6.29
N ALA A 65 -6.02 16.43 5.02
CA ALA A 65 -7.25 15.78 4.58
C ALA A 65 -7.26 14.28 4.95
N LYS A 66 -6.19 13.55 4.62
CA LYS A 66 -6.04 12.12 4.98
C LYS A 66 -6.03 11.88 6.50
N ARG A 67 -5.51 12.84 7.27
CA ARG A 67 -5.57 12.80 8.75
C ARG A 67 -7.02 12.90 9.21
N ASP A 68 -7.78 13.84 8.67
CA ASP A 68 -9.17 14.07 9.06
C ASP A 68 -10.05 12.85 8.69
N GLU A 69 -9.86 12.29 7.50
CA GLU A 69 -10.47 11.00 7.11
C GLU A 69 -10.12 9.86 8.08
N ALA A 70 -8.84 9.72 8.44
CA ALA A 70 -8.39 8.69 9.37
C ALA A 70 -9.01 8.88 10.77
N ARG A 71 -9.16 10.13 11.23
CA ARG A 71 -9.82 10.43 12.51
C ARG A 71 -11.31 10.09 12.47
N GLN A 72 -12.00 10.40 11.38
CA GLN A 72 -13.41 10.02 11.20
C GLN A 72 -13.57 8.49 11.24
N LYS A 73 -12.69 7.74 10.58
CA LYS A 73 -12.69 6.27 10.61
C LYS A 73 -12.48 5.71 12.02
N VAL A 74 -11.52 6.27 12.77
CA VAL A 74 -11.28 5.88 14.17
C VAL A 74 -12.50 6.19 15.04
N ALA A 75 -13.14 7.34 14.85
CA ALA A 75 -14.35 7.72 15.57
C ALA A 75 -15.54 6.79 15.24
N ALA A 76 -15.62 6.30 14.01
CA ALA A 76 -16.59 5.28 13.58
C ALA A 76 -16.23 3.85 14.04
N GLY A 77 -15.16 3.67 14.81
CA GLY A 77 -14.75 2.36 15.33
C GLY A 77 -13.93 1.50 14.36
N PHE A 78 -13.46 2.07 13.24
CA PHE A 78 -12.59 1.36 12.28
C PHE A 78 -11.12 1.69 12.50
N ASP A 79 -10.26 0.67 12.39
CA ASP A 79 -8.80 0.84 12.38
C ASP A 79 -8.31 1.17 10.96
N PRO A 80 -7.82 2.40 10.69
CA PRO A 80 -7.38 2.81 9.35
C PRO A 80 -6.17 2.03 8.83
N ALA A 81 -5.33 1.49 9.73
CA ALA A 81 -4.17 0.71 9.33
C ALA A 81 -4.57 -0.68 8.80
N ILE A 82 -5.61 -1.28 9.40
CA ILE A 82 -6.16 -2.56 8.94
C ILE A 82 -6.79 -2.38 7.55
N GLU A 83 -7.56 -1.33 7.34
CA GLU A 83 -8.21 -1.06 6.07
C GLU A 83 -7.18 -0.85 4.94
N LYS A 84 -6.14 -0.06 5.19
CA LYS A 84 -5.03 0.12 4.25
C LYS A 84 -4.30 -1.20 3.94
N LYS A 85 -4.15 -2.07 4.95
CA LYS A 85 -3.57 -3.42 4.77
C LYS A 85 -4.49 -4.30 3.93
N ARG A 86 -5.81 -4.27 4.17
CA ARG A 86 -6.81 -5.03 3.42
C ARG A 86 -6.80 -4.64 1.94
N VAL A 87 -6.84 -3.35 1.62
CA VAL A 87 -6.78 -2.86 0.23
C VAL A 87 -5.51 -3.33 -0.47
N ARG A 88 -4.35 -3.21 0.18
CA ARG A 88 -3.08 -3.67 -0.38
C ARG A 88 -3.07 -5.18 -0.64
N ILE A 89 -3.60 -5.97 0.30
CA ILE A 89 -3.69 -7.43 0.17
C ILE A 89 -4.65 -7.79 -0.97
N ALA A 90 -5.83 -7.17 -1.03
CA ALA A 90 -6.79 -7.39 -2.11
C ALA A 90 -6.19 -7.06 -3.48
N ALA A 91 -5.49 -5.94 -3.61
CA ALA A 91 -4.78 -5.58 -4.84
C ALA A 91 -3.69 -6.60 -5.22
N LYS A 92 -2.94 -7.11 -4.24
CA LYS A 92 -1.94 -8.17 -4.48
C LYS A 92 -2.60 -9.47 -4.96
N TYR A 93 -3.71 -9.88 -4.34
CA TYR A 93 -4.44 -11.08 -4.78
C TYR A 93 -5.06 -10.89 -6.16
N ALA A 94 -5.62 -9.72 -6.47
CA ALA A 94 -6.14 -9.42 -7.80
C ALA A 94 -5.06 -9.50 -8.87
N ALA A 95 -3.84 -9.03 -8.58
CA ALA A 95 -2.70 -9.13 -9.48
C ALA A 95 -2.15 -10.56 -9.62
N ALA A 96 -2.21 -11.37 -8.56
CA ALA A 96 -1.70 -12.75 -8.57
C ALA A 96 -2.70 -13.77 -9.15
N ASN A 97 -4.00 -13.55 -8.97
CA ASN A 97 -5.07 -14.43 -9.43
C ASN A 97 -5.55 -14.07 -10.84
N THR A 98 -4.65 -13.69 -11.74
CA THR A 98 -5.03 -13.56 -13.15
C THR A 98 -5.23 -14.96 -13.72
N PHE A 99 -6.27 -15.13 -14.56
CA PHE A 99 -6.57 -16.41 -15.21
C PHE A 99 -5.34 -17.02 -15.90
N GLU A 100 -4.51 -16.16 -16.48
CA GLU A 100 -3.25 -16.56 -17.13
C GLU A 100 -2.23 -17.18 -16.16
N LEU A 101 -2.00 -16.57 -15.00
CA LEU A 101 -1.07 -17.10 -14.00
C LEU A 101 -1.57 -18.43 -13.44
N VAL A 102 -2.85 -18.51 -13.10
CA VAL A 102 -3.47 -19.75 -12.60
C VAL A 102 -3.44 -20.85 -13.66
N ALA A 103 -3.69 -20.53 -14.93
CA ALA A 103 -3.62 -21.50 -16.03
C ALA A 103 -2.19 -22.01 -16.27
N LYS A 104 -1.17 -21.14 -16.14
CA LYS A 104 0.25 -21.54 -16.22
C LYS A 104 0.67 -22.45 -15.06
N GLU A 105 0.29 -22.12 -13.82
CA GLU A 105 0.55 -22.98 -12.66
C GLU A 105 -0.14 -24.34 -12.78
N TRP A 106 -1.38 -24.35 -13.27
CA TRP A 106 -2.12 -25.59 -13.51
C TRP A 106 -1.47 -26.44 -14.61
N LEU A 107 -0.98 -25.83 -15.69
CA LEU A 107 -0.22 -26.53 -16.74
C LEU A 107 1.02 -27.22 -16.20
N VAL A 108 1.82 -26.53 -15.39
CA VAL A 108 3.02 -27.10 -14.76
C VAL A 108 2.66 -28.27 -13.84
N LYS A 109 1.54 -28.16 -13.10
CA LYS A 109 1.02 -29.27 -12.30
C LYS A 109 0.60 -30.44 -13.18
N CYS A 110 -0.09 -30.20 -14.28
CA CYS A 110 -0.52 -31.25 -15.20
C CYS A 110 0.66 -31.98 -15.85
N GLU A 111 1.72 -31.28 -16.20
CA GLU A 111 2.98 -31.85 -16.69
C GLU A 111 3.66 -32.73 -15.62
N ARG A 112 3.69 -32.25 -14.37
CA ARG A 112 4.26 -33.00 -13.24
C ARG A 112 3.47 -34.25 -12.88
N ASP A 113 2.15 -34.17 -12.93
CA ASP A 113 1.24 -35.26 -12.57
C ASP A 113 1.10 -36.29 -13.73
N GLY A 114 1.84 -36.10 -14.84
CA GLY A 114 2.00 -37.09 -15.91
C GLY A 114 0.80 -37.21 -16.87
N LEU A 115 0.01 -36.14 -17.03
CA LEU A 115 -1.11 -36.17 -17.98
C LEU A 115 -0.63 -36.41 -19.42
N ALA A 116 -1.47 -37.09 -20.20
CA ALA A 116 -1.18 -37.41 -21.60
C ALA A 116 -0.78 -36.14 -22.38
N PRO A 117 0.29 -36.18 -23.20
CA PRO A 117 0.88 -35.00 -23.83
C PRO A 117 -0.11 -34.22 -24.70
N VAL A 118 -1.04 -34.91 -25.37
CA VAL A 118 -2.11 -34.31 -26.17
C VAL A 118 -3.09 -33.47 -25.32
N THR A 119 -3.28 -33.84 -24.05
CA THR A 119 -4.13 -33.11 -23.11
C THR A 119 -3.43 -31.85 -22.62
N VAL A 120 -2.14 -31.96 -22.30
CA VAL A 120 -1.29 -30.82 -21.90
C VAL A 120 -1.19 -29.81 -23.04
N GLU A 121 -1.03 -30.27 -24.28
CA GLU A 121 -0.92 -29.42 -25.47
C GLU A 121 -2.21 -28.64 -25.75
N LYS A 122 -3.38 -29.28 -25.61
CA LYS A 122 -4.68 -28.58 -25.69
C LYS A 122 -4.86 -27.54 -24.59
N ILE A 123 -4.45 -27.85 -23.36
CA ILE A 123 -4.54 -26.90 -22.24
C ILE A 123 -3.60 -25.71 -22.48
N ARG A 124 -2.43 -25.93 -23.10
CA ARG A 124 -1.46 -24.89 -23.44
C ARG A 124 -2.01 -23.85 -24.41
N TRP A 125 -2.95 -24.26 -25.28
CA TRP A 125 -3.58 -23.39 -26.28
C TRP A 125 -4.68 -22.47 -25.70
N LEU A 126 -5.35 -22.89 -24.62
CA LEU A 126 -6.47 -22.16 -24.01
C LEU A 126 -6.12 -20.75 -23.48
N PRO A 127 -5.01 -20.52 -22.74
CA PRO A 127 -4.67 -19.17 -22.27
C PRO A 127 -4.20 -18.22 -23.39
N ALA A 128 -3.68 -18.73 -24.50
CA ALA A 128 -3.19 -17.91 -25.62
C ALA A 128 -4.31 -17.36 -26.53
N SER A 129 -5.44 -18.07 -26.61
CA SER A 129 -6.55 -17.72 -27.51
C SER A 129 -7.35 -16.46 -27.09
N ARG A 130 -7.17 -15.95 -25.87
CA ARG A 130 -7.92 -14.78 -25.37
C ARG A 130 -7.26 -13.42 -25.64
N GLN A 131 -5.99 -13.42 -26.05
CA GLN A 131 -5.23 -12.18 -26.30
C GLN A 131 -5.36 -11.67 -27.75
N ALA A 132 -6.02 -12.43 -28.62
CA ALA A 132 -6.30 -12.06 -30.02
C ALA A 132 -7.71 -11.48 -30.23
N ALA A 133 -8.45 -11.16 -29.16
CA ALA A 133 -9.82 -10.64 -29.22
C ALA A 133 -10.03 -9.41 -28.29
N MET A 134 -9.03 -8.53 -28.20
CA MET A 134 -9.17 -7.15 -27.71
C MET A 134 -8.56 -6.19 -28.71
#